data_AF-A0A7V8BFJ6-F1
#
_entry.id   AF-A0A7V8BFJ6-F1
#
_cell.length_a   1.000
_cell.length_b   1.000
_cell.length_c   1.000
_cell.angle_alpha   90.00
_cell.angle_beta   90.00
_cell.angle_gamma   90.00
#
_symmetry.space_group_name_H-M   'P 1'
#
loop_
_entity.id
_entity.type
_entity.pdbx_description
1 polymer ?
#
loop_
_entity_poly.entity_id
_entity_poly.type
_entity_poly.pdbx_seq_one_letter_code
_entity_poly.pdbx_strand_id
1 'polypeptide(L)'
;LVAREILLRQGYLKSLAMTAFLSTCVALAVSAVYELIEWAAALALGQGADEFLGTQGDVWDTQSDMFLALLGSTSGLLLFGRLQLAQIQRLAPRGGAVDAKHASVA
;
A
#
# COMPACT_ATOMS: atom_id res chain seq x y z
N LEU A 1 2.04 4.97 -1.74
CA LEU A 1 1.36 6.26 -2.04
C LEU A 1 -0.03 6.08 -2.65
N VAL A 2 -0.25 5.11 -3.54
CA VAL A 2 -1.59 4.84 -4.14
C VAL A 2 -2.66 4.55 -3.10
N ALA A 3 -2.41 3.62 -2.16
CA ALA A 3 -3.33 3.32 -1.06
C ALA A 3 -3.72 4.59 -0.27
N ARG A 4 -2.71 5.42 0.06
CA ARG A 4 -2.90 6.71 0.73
C ARG A 4 -3.82 7.64 -0.06
N GLU A 5 -3.61 7.73 -1.37
CA GLU A 5 -4.42 8.57 -2.24
C GLU A 5 -5.88 8.12 -2.28
N ILE A 6 -6.13 6.81 -2.44
CA ILE A 6 -7.49 6.26 -2.45
C ILE A 6 -8.20 6.59 -1.13
N LEU A 7 -7.53 6.34 0.00
CA LEU A 7 -8.08 6.57 1.34
C LEU A 7 -8.42 8.06 1.59
N LEU A 8 -7.58 8.99 1.13
CA LEU A 8 -7.81 10.43 1.29
C LEU A 8 -8.85 10.96 0.29
N ARG A 9 -8.76 10.57 -0.98
CA ARG A 9 -9.63 11.10 -2.04
C ARG A 9 -11.07 10.61 -1.95
N GLN A 10 -11.28 9.39 -1.46
CA GLN A 10 -12.61 8.84 -1.24
C GLN A 10 -13.21 9.27 0.12
N GLY A 11 -12.45 10.02 0.94
CA GLY A 11 -12.95 10.53 2.22
C GLY A 11 -13.10 9.47 3.32
N TYR A 12 -12.56 8.25 3.14
CA TYR A 12 -12.64 7.19 4.14
C TYR A 12 -11.94 7.55 5.44
N LEU A 13 -10.85 8.33 5.37
CA LEU A 13 -10.07 8.74 6.53
C LEU A 13 -9.78 10.24 6.50
N LYS A 14 -9.97 10.90 7.64
CA LYS A 14 -9.60 12.31 7.84
C LYS A 14 -8.21 12.47 8.45
N SER A 15 -7.73 11.47 9.20
CA SER A 15 -6.42 11.51 9.87
C SER A 15 -5.30 11.12 8.91
N LEU A 16 -4.35 12.04 8.71
CA LEU A 16 -3.15 11.78 7.91
C LEU A 16 -2.27 10.68 8.52
N ALA A 17 -2.20 10.61 9.85
CA ALA A 17 -1.42 9.60 10.56
C ALA A 17 -2.02 8.19 10.36
N MET A 18 -3.34 8.04 10.53
CA MET A 18 -4.02 6.77 10.31
C MET A 18 -3.92 6.32 8.85
N THR A 19 -4.06 7.28 7.93
CA THR A 19 -3.93 7.00 6.49
C THR A 19 -2.51 6.53 6.15
N ALA A 20 -1.48 7.15 6.73
CA ALA A 20 -0.08 6.74 6.55
C ALA A 20 0.15 5.31 7.10
N PHE A 21 -0.30 5.04 8.32
CA PHE A 21 -0.22 3.72 8.95
C PHE A 21 -0.86 2.64 8.08
N LEU A 22 -2.13 2.81 7.70
CA LEU A 22 -2.83 1.83 6.86
C LEU A 22 -2.21 1.68 5.47
N SER A 23 -1.64 2.75 4.91
CA SER A 23 -0.91 2.66 3.64
C SER A 23 0.35 1.82 3.75
N THR A 24 1.06 1.91 4.87
CA THR A 24 2.21 1.05 5.18
C THR A 24 1.77 -0.40 5.40
N CYS A 25 0.66 -0.63 6.12
CA CYS A 25 0.10 -1.98 6.28
C CYS A 25 -0.27 -2.61 4.92
N VAL A 26 -0.86 -1.84 4.00
CA VAL A 26 -1.16 -2.33 2.65
C VAL A 26 0.11 -2.70 1.89
N ALA A 27 1.18 -1.89 1.98
CA ALA A 27 2.46 -2.22 1.33
C ALA A 27 3.06 -3.53 1.88
N LEU A 28 3.05 -3.70 3.20
CA LEU A 28 3.50 -4.93 3.85
C LEU A 28 2.63 -6.13 3.50
N ALA A 29 1.31 -5.98 3.45
CA ALA A 29 0.41 -7.05 3.08
C ALA A 29 0.65 -7.52 1.63
N VAL A 30 0.91 -6.60 0.70
CA VAL A 30 1.25 -6.95 -0.69
C VAL A 30 2.56 -7.73 -0.75
N SER A 31 3.60 -7.27 -0.04
CA SER A 31 4.88 -7.99 0.06
C SER A 31 4.68 -9.39 0.66
N ALA A 32 3.99 -9.52 1.79
CA ALA A 32 3.72 -10.81 2.41
C ALA A 32 2.89 -11.77 1.52
N VAL A 33 1.93 -11.25 0.76
CA VAL A 33 1.14 -12.07 -0.16
C VAL A 33 1.99 -12.59 -1.33
N TYR A 34 2.90 -11.77 -1.85
CA TYR A 34 3.83 -12.19 -2.90
C TYR A 34 4.71 -13.37 -2.43
N GLU A 35 5.28 -13.24 -1.24
CA GLU A 35 6.08 -14.31 -0.59
C GLU A 35 5.28 -15.60 -0.35
N LEU A 36 4.02 -15.49 0.07
CA LEU A 36 3.15 -16.65 0.24
C LEU A 36 2.85 -17.36 -1.10
N ILE A 37 2.79 -16.61 -2.20
CA ILE A 37 2.62 -17.18 -3.55
C ILE A 37 3.88 -17.93 -3.96
N GLU A 38 5.06 -17.37 -3.73
CA GLU A 38 6.33 -18.04 -4.02
C GLU A 38 6.49 -19.31 -3.18
N TRP A 39 6.19 -19.23 -1.88
CA TRP A 39 6.17 -20.42 -1.03
C TRP A 39 5.18 -21.49 -1.52
N ALA A 40 3.97 -21.10 -1.94
CA ALA A 40 2.99 -22.03 -2.48
C ALA A 40 3.45 -22.66 -3.81
N ALA A 41 4.11 -21.89 -4.68
CA ALA A 41 4.70 -22.39 -5.92
C ALA A 41 5.84 -23.39 -5.64
N ALA A 42 6.69 -23.11 -4.64
CA ALA A 42 7.74 -24.02 -4.17
C ALA A 42 7.19 -25.39 -3.76
N LEU A 43 6.11 -25.39 -2.98
CA LEU A 43 5.44 -26.63 -2.56
C LEU A 43 4.83 -27.39 -3.74
N ALA A 44 4.31 -26.68 -4.75
CA ALA A 44 3.64 -27.30 -5.90
C ALA A 44 4.62 -27.92 -6.92
N LEU A 45 5.82 -27.35 -7.08
CA LEU A 45 6.81 -27.76 -8.09
C LEU A 45 7.82 -28.83 -7.62
N GLY A 46 7.95 -29.08 -6.31
CA GLY A 46 8.84 -30.11 -5.74
C GLY A 46 10.33 -29.72 -5.71
N GLN A 47 11.22 -30.61 -5.22
CA GLN A 47 12.64 -30.35 -4.87
C GLN A 47 13.59 -29.87 -6.00
N GLY A 48 13.08 -29.55 -7.20
CA GLY A 48 13.84 -28.87 -8.26
C GLY A 48 13.59 -27.36 -8.34
N ALA A 49 12.81 -26.81 -7.42
CA ALA A 49 12.32 -25.45 -7.48
C ALA A 49 13.24 -24.44 -6.75
N ASP A 50 14.17 -24.89 -5.90
CA ASP A 50 15.18 -24.03 -5.26
C ASP A 50 16.03 -23.25 -6.30
N GLU A 51 16.23 -23.79 -7.50
CA GLU A 51 16.91 -23.08 -8.62
C GLU A 51 15.98 -22.19 -9.46
N PHE A 52 14.66 -22.34 -9.35
CA PHE A 52 13.67 -21.64 -10.19
C PHE A 52 12.85 -20.57 -9.44
N LEU A 53 12.86 -20.57 -8.10
CA LEU A 53 12.03 -19.70 -7.24
C LEU A 53 12.70 -18.46 -6.68
N GLY A 54 13.95 -18.16 -7.07
CA GLY A 54 14.58 -16.89 -6.70
C GLY A 54 15.23 -16.86 -5.31
N THR A 55 15.02 -17.87 -4.46
CA THR A 55 15.92 -18.15 -3.33
C THR A 55 17.25 -18.62 -3.91
N GLN A 56 18.16 -17.68 -4.23
CA GLN A 56 19.53 -17.97 -4.68
C GLN A 56 20.38 -18.61 -3.56
N GLY A 57 19.77 -19.46 -2.72
CA GLY A 57 20.27 -19.89 -1.43
C GLY A 57 20.08 -18.88 -0.30
N ASP A 58 19.38 -17.77 -0.51
CA ASP A 58 19.14 -16.77 0.55
C ASP A 58 17.91 -17.12 1.39
N VAL A 59 18.16 -17.55 2.63
CA VAL A 59 17.11 -17.86 3.63
C VAL A 59 16.45 -16.59 4.16
N TRP A 60 17.09 -15.43 3.96
CA TRP A 60 16.63 -14.13 4.46
C TRP A 60 15.87 -13.29 3.43
N ASP A 61 15.61 -13.83 2.24
CA ASP A 61 14.99 -13.13 1.12
C ASP A 61 13.62 -12.54 1.53
N THR A 62 12.73 -13.41 2.03
CA THR A 62 11.40 -13.05 2.52
C THR A 62 11.42 -11.95 3.60
N GLN A 63 12.34 -12.02 4.58
CA GLN A 63 12.44 -11.00 5.63
C GLN A 63 13.00 -9.69 5.07
N SER A 64 13.97 -9.78 4.16
CA SER A 64 14.59 -8.62 3.52
C SER A 64 13.58 -7.87 2.65
N ASP A 65 12.75 -8.58 1.91
CA ASP A 65 11.70 -7.98 1.07
C ASP A 65 10.64 -7.25 1.88
N MET A 66 10.14 -7.86 2.96
CA MET A 66 9.22 -7.19 3.87
C MET A 66 9.86 -5.97 4.55
N PHE A 67 11.15 -6.05 4.91
CA PHE A 67 11.87 -4.93 5.50
C PHE A 67 12.08 -3.79 4.50
N LEU A 68 12.42 -4.11 3.24
CA LEU A 68 12.53 -3.14 2.16
C LEU A 68 11.16 -2.53 1.83
N ALA A 69 10.07 -3.28 1.90
CA ALA A 69 8.71 -2.76 1.76
C ALA A 69 8.35 -1.78 2.91
N LEU A 70 8.75 -2.08 4.15
CA LEU A 70 8.60 -1.17 5.30
C LEU A 70 9.40 0.12 5.09
N LEU A 71 10.69 0.01 4.76
CA LEU A 71 11.55 1.17 4.52
C LEU A 71 11.08 2.00 3.33
N GLY A 72 10.73 1.37 2.22
CA GLY A 72 10.26 2.03 1.01
C GLY A 72 8.94 2.76 1.23
N SER A 73 7.98 2.12 1.90
CA SER A 73 6.70 2.78 2.22
C SER A 73 6.88 3.94 3.21
N THR A 74 7.68 3.76 4.26
CA THR A 74 7.95 4.81 5.26
C THR A 74 8.71 5.98 4.64
N SER A 75 9.78 5.71 3.90
CA SER A 75 10.58 6.74 3.21
C SER A 75 9.74 7.47 2.17
N GLY A 76 8.93 6.75 1.40
CA GLY A 76 8.03 7.36 0.42
C GLY A 76 7.00 8.29 1.07
N LEU A 77 6.46 7.92 2.23
CA LEU A 77 5.55 8.77 3.01
C LEU A 77 6.25 10.01 3.57
N LEU A 78 7.46 9.86 4.11
CA LEU A 78 8.24 10.96 4.67
C LEU A 78 8.67 11.98 3.60
N LEU A 79 9.17 11.48 2.46
CA LEU A 79 9.72 12.31 1.39
C LEU A 79 8.62 12.93 0.52
N PHE A 80 7.60 12.16 0.14
CA PHE A 80 6.62 12.58 -0.86
C PHE A 80 5.23 12.87 -0.29
N GLY A 81 4.96 12.56 0.98
CA GLY A 81 3.61 12.67 1.57
C GLY A 81 3.03 14.09 1.53
N ARG A 82 3.87 15.12 1.69
CA ARG A 82 3.47 16.54 1.59
C ARG A 82 3.18 16.95 0.16
N LEU A 83 4.05 16.58 -0.78
CA LEU A 83 3.88 16.87 -2.20
C LEU A 83 2.60 16.22 -2.74
N GLN A 84 2.39 14.94 -2.39
CA GLN A 84 1.18 14.22 -2.76
C GLN A 84 -0.08 14.87 -2.19
N LEU A 85 -0.05 15.35 -0.94
CA LEU A 85 -1.20 16.03 -0.35
C LEU A 85 -1.53 17.33 -1.10
N ALA A 86 -0.51 18.12 -1.45
CA ALA A 86 -0.69 19.32 -2.27
C ALA A 86 -1.25 19.00 -3.66
N GLN A 87 -0.79 17.92 -4.29
CA GLN A 87 -1.32 17.44 -5.58
C GLN A 87 -2.80 17.03 -5.45
N ILE A 88 -3.16 16.25 -4.43
CA ILE A 88 -4.55 15.84 -4.17
C ILE A 88 -5.46 17.05 -3.97
N GLN A 89 -5.03 18.06 -3.21
CA GLN A 89 -5.80 19.29 -2.98
C GLN A 89 -6.00 20.10 -4.26
N ARG A 90 -4.99 20.14 -5.15
CA ARG A 90 -5.08 20.81 -6.46
C ARG A 90 -6.01 20.10 -7.44
N LEU A 91 -6.24 18.80 -7.26
CA LEU A 91 -7.11 17.98 -8.09
C LEU A 91 -8.58 17.96 -7.62
N ALA A 92 -8.93 18.66 -6.54
CA ALA A 92 -10.32 18.78 -6.10
C ALA A 92 -11.08 19.82 -6.96
N PRO A 93 -12.35 19.56 -7.41
CA PRO A 93 -13.34 18.70 -6.75
C PRO A 93 -14.08 17.68 -7.65
N ARG A 94 -14.32 16.46 -7.15
CA ARG A 94 -15.56 15.70 -7.41
C ARG A 94 -16.00 14.99 -6.13
N GLY A 95 -16.63 15.78 -5.24
CA GLY A 95 -17.19 15.34 -3.97
C GLY A 95 -17.94 16.46 -3.26
N GLY A 96 -18.66 17.30 -4.01
CA GLY A 96 -19.53 18.35 -3.47
C GLY A 96 -20.97 18.29 -3.99
N ALA A 97 -21.39 17.17 -4.60
CA ALA A 97 -22.70 17.08 -5.26
C ALA A 97 -23.64 16.01 -4.66
N VAL A 98 -23.23 15.27 -3.62
CA VAL A 98 -24.12 14.29 -2.97
C VAL A 98 -24.85 14.88 -1.75
N ASP A 99 -24.27 15.89 -1.07
CA ASP A 99 -24.88 16.42 0.16
C ASP A 99 -25.73 17.69 -0.04
N ALA A 100 -25.73 18.29 -1.24
CA ALA A 100 -26.59 19.45 -1.53
C ALA A 100 -28.08 19.09 -1.68
N LYS A 101 -28.45 17.80 -1.71
CA LYS A 101 -29.84 17.35 -1.81
C LYS A 101 -30.56 17.13 -0.47
N HIS A 102 -29.87 17.22 0.67
CA HIS A 102 -30.49 17.10 2.00
C HIS A 102 -30.45 18.38 2.85
N ALA A 103 -29.86 19.47 2.35
CA ALA A 103 -29.77 20.74 3.08
C ALA A 103 -30.83 21.79 2.67
N SER A 104 -31.81 21.43 1.83
CA SER A 104 -32.85 22.37 1.36
C SER A 104 -34.30 21.88 1.54
N VAL A 105 -34.53 20.81 2.29
CA VAL A 105 -35.89 20.40 2.70
C VAL A 105 -35.83 19.71 4.06
N ALA A 106 -35.88 20.50 5.15
CA ALA A 106 -36.47 20.20 6.46
C ALA A 106 -35.98 21.22 7.49
#